data_AF-A0A936DJU6-F1
#
_entry.id   AF-A0A936DJU6-F1
#
_cell.length_a   1.000
_cell.length_b   1.000
_cell.length_c   1.000
_cell.angle_alpha   90.00
_cell.angle_beta   90.00
_cell.angle_gamma   90.00
#
_symmetry.space_group_name_H-M   'P 1'
#
loop_
_entity.id
_entity.type
_entity.pdbx_description
1 polymer ?
#
loop_
_entity_poly.entity_id
_entity_poly.type
_entity_poly.pdbx_seq_one_letter_code
_entity_poly.pdbx_strand_id
1 'polypeptide(L)'
;MDTVTRDILSRLRWREWIAKGVLLGLLGSATAGLLLLFLRMELWFEQWPMLRGTGWWVYLGLGVLTTTSLVLTLVRHRYARPSLLISAALILLFETFLFGVGFHLARVPIATALAWWASSVLPPRP
;
A
#
# COMPACT_ATOMS: atom_id res chain seq x y z
N MET A 1 22.51 -10.56 19.65
CA MET A 1 22.15 -10.49 18.21
C MET A 1 22.76 -11.71 17.57
N ASP A 2 21.92 -12.68 17.23
CA ASP A 2 22.34 -14.04 16.95
C ASP A 2 23.10 -14.11 15.63
N THR A 3 24.03 -15.06 15.52
CA THR A 3 24.86 -15.26 14.32
C THR A 3 24.00 -15.43 13.05
N VAL A 4 22.82 -16.02 13.19
CA VAL A 4 21.80 -16.16 12.13
C VAL A 4 21.30 -14.81 11.61
N THR A 5 20.97 -13.87 12.51
CA THR A 5 20.49 -12.53 12.13
C THR A 5 21.57 -11.73 11.41
N ARG A 6 22.82 -11.85 11.87
CA ARG A 6 23.98 -11.20 11.25
C ARG A 6 24.27 -11.77 9.86
N ASP A 7 24.08 -13.08 9.65
CA ASP A 7 24.30 -13.75 8.36
C ASP A 7 23.16 -13.50 7.34
N ILE A 8 21.92 -13.33 7.82
CA ILE A 8 20.79 -12.90 6.97
C ILE A 8 20.97 -11.44 6.52
N LEU A 9 21.48 -10.57 7.39
CA LEU A 9 21.75 -9.17 7.08
C LEU A 9 22.95 -9.01 6.14
N SER A 10 23.99 -9.86 6.24
CA SER A 10 25.17 -9.80 5.37
C SER A 10 24.90 -10.29 3.94
N ARG A 11 23.90 -11.16 3.73
CA ARG A 11 23.54 -11.72 2.42
C ARG A 11 22.55 -10.87 1.61
N LEU A 12 21.80 -9.98 2.25
CA LEU A 12 20.91 -9.05 1.55
C LEU A 12 21.73 -7.88 1.02
N ARG A 13 21.71 -7.65 -0.30
CA ARG A 13 22.32 -6.44 -0.86
C ARG A 13 21.63 -5.23 -0.23
N TRP A 14 22.37 -4.16 0.12
CA TRP A 14 21.83 -2.92 0.71
C TRP A 14 20.51 -2.45 0.07
N ARG A 15 20.41 -2.56 -1.26
CA ARG A 15 19.21 -2.23 -2.04
C ARG A 15 17.98 -3.09 -1.69
N GLU A 16 18.16 -4.38 -1.46
CA GLU A 16 17.08 -5.31 -1.08
C GLU A 16 16.58 -5.03 0.34
N TRP A 17 17.46 -4.63 1.24
CA TRP A 17 17.10 -4.21 2.59
C TRP A 17 16.21 -2.96 2.56
N ILE A 18 16.61 -1.93 1.80
CA ILE A 18 15.79 -0.73 1.59
C ILE A 18 14.44 -1.10 0.94
N ALA A 19 14.44 -1.91 -0.11
CA ALA A 19 13.22 -2.30 -0.80
C ALA A 19 12.21 -3.00 0.15
N LYS A 20 12.68 -3.90 1.01
CA LYS A 20 11.84 -4.51 2.05
C LYS A 20 11.35 -3.47 3.06
N GLY A 21 12.23 -2.58 3.52
CA GLY A 21 11.86 -1.50 4.44
C GLY A 21 10.76 -0.60 3.87
N VAL A 22 10.87 -0.22 2.60
CA VAL A 22 9.85 0.57 1.89
C VAL A 22 8.52 -0.18 1.83
N LEU A 23 8.51 -1.46 1.42
CA LEU A 23 7.27 -2.25 1.33
C LEU A 23 6.63 -2.48 2.69
N LEU A 24 7.41 -2.74 3.74
CA LEU A 24 6.90 -2.88 5.10
C LEU A 24 6.37 -1.56 5.65
N GLY A 25 7.03 -0.44 5.35
CA GLY A 25 6.54 0.89 5.71
C GLY A 25 5.21 1.23 5.03
N LEU A 26 5.09 0.97 3.72
CA LEU A 26 3.85 1.14 2.97
C LEU A 26 2.74 0.22 3.51
N LEU A 27 3.05 -1.05 3.78
CA LEU A 27 2.09 -2.00 4.33
C LEU A 27 1.61 -1.58 5.73
N GLY A 28 2.54 -1.16 6.59
CA GLY A 28 2.24 -0.67 7.94
C GLY A 28 1.35 0.58 7.89
N SER A 29 1.66 1.53 7.02
CA SER A 29 0.84 2.74 6.82
C SER A 29 -0.56 2.41 6.30
N ALA A 30 -0.69 1.53 5.30
CA ALA A 30 -1.99 1.10 4.78
C ALA A 30 -2.83 0.38 5.85
N THR A 31 -2.21 -0.50 6.63
CA THR A 31 -2.88 -1.25 7.70
C THR A 31 -3.32 -0.33 8.83
N ALA A 32 -2.46 0.62 9.24
CA ALA A 32 -2.80 1.63 10.24
C ALA A 32 -3.93 2.55 9.74
N GLY A 33 -3.90 2.94 8.47
CA GLY A 33 -4.97 3.72 7.84
C GLY A 33 -6.31 2.99 7.85
N LEU A 34 -6.32 1.70 7.48
CA LEU A 34 -7.51 0.85 7.57
C LEU A 34 -8.04 0.74 9.01
N LEU A 35 -7.16 0.53 9.97
CA LEU A 35 -7.54 0.45 11.39
C LEU A 35 -8.14 1.77 11.87
N LEU A 36 -7.54 2.91 11.51
CA LEU A 36 -8.05 4.23 11.86
C LEU A 36 -9.40 4.52 11.20
N LEU A 37 -9.59 4.14 9.95
CA LEU A 37 -10.89 4.22 9.27
C LEU A 37 -11.94 3.44 10.05
N PHE A 38 -11.65 2.18 10.38
CA PHE A 38 -12.57 1.32 11.10
C PHE A 38 -12.91 1.84 12.51
N LEU A 39 -11.91 2.27 13.28
CA LEU A 39 -12.10 2.70 14.67
C LEU A 39 -12.71 4.11 14.82
N ARG A 40 -12.61 4.96 13.80
CA ARG A 40 -13.02 6.38 13.87
C ARG A 40 -14.11 6.71 12.85
N MET A 41 -14.94 5.74 12.46
CA MET A 41 -15.93 5.88 11.38
C MET A 41 -16.78 7.16 11.49
N GLU A 42 -17.28 7.48 12.68
CA GLU A 42 -18.13 8.67 12.89
C GLU A 42 -17.40 9.98 12.55
N LEU A 43 -16.15 10.14 12.98
CA LEU A 43 -15.32 11.32 12.67
C LEU A 43 -15.07 11.45 11.17
N TRP A 44 -14.87 10.34 10.47
CA TRP A 44 -14.72 10.36 9.01
C TRP A 44 -16.01 10.79 8.31
N PHE A 45 -17.18 10.39 8.81
CA PHE A 45 -18.48 10.80 8.27
C PHE A 45 -18.85 12.24 8.56
N GLU A 46 -18.31 12.84 9.62
CA GLU A 46 -18.42 14.27 9.90
C GLU A 46 -17.53 15.08 8.96
N GLN A 47 -16.28 14.67 8.80
CA GLN A 47 -15.31 15.35 7.92
C GLN A 47 -15.64 15.18 6.44
N TRP A 48 -16.15 14.00 6.06
CA TRP A 48 -16.39 13.61 4.68
C TRP A 48 -17.79 13.00 4.53
N PRO A 49 -18.85 13.82 4.48
CA PRO A 49 -20.23 13.34 4.40
C PRO A 49 -20.50 12.44 3.19
N MET A 50 -19.75 12.64 2.09
CA MET A 50 -19.82 11.85 0.86
C MET A 50 -19.43 10.38 1.06
N LEU A 51 -18.71 10.06 2.13
CA LEU A 51 -18.41 8.68 2.49
C LEU A 51 -19.60 7.96 3.15
N ARG A 52 -20.64 8.66 3.63
CA ARG A 52 -21.80 7.99 4.23
C ARG A 52 -22.47 7.06 3.23
N GLY A 53 -22.82 5.85 3.67
CA GLY A 53 -23.45 4.84 2.82
C GLY A 53 -22.44 4.02 2.02
N THR A 54 -22.60 3.94 0.69
CA THR A 54 -21.80 3.07 -0.19
C THR A 54 -20.35 3.55 -0.35
N GLY A 55 -20.09 4.85 -0.29
CA GLY A 55 -18.74 5.43 -0.41
C GLY A 55 -17.76 4.88 0.63
N TRP A 56 -18.22 4.70 1.87
CA TRP A 56 -17.44 4.10 2.96
C TRP A 56 -16.95 2.70 2.62
N TRP A 57 -17.88 1.84 2.19
CA TRP A 57 -17.59 0.45 1.88
C TRP A 57 -16.64 0.31 0.70
N VAL A 58 -16.78 1.17 -0.31
CA VAL A 58 -15.84 1.23 -1.44
C VAL A 58 -14.45 1.66 -0.95
N TYR A 59 -14.35 2.70 -0.11
CA TYR A 59 -13.06 3.16 0.41
C TYR A 59 -12.37 2.09 1.28
N LEU A 60 -13.12 1.41 2.13
CA LEU A 60 -12.62 0.29 2.94
C LEU A 60 -12.15 -0.87 2.05
N GLY A 61 -12.93 -1.23 1.03
CA GLY A 61 -12.56 -2.24 0.03
C GLY A 61 -11.27 -1.90 -0.72
N LEU A 62 -11.08 -0.64 -1.12
CA LEU A 62 -9.85 -0.17 -1.78
C LEU A 62 -8.64 -0.24 -0.84
N GLY A 63 -8.82 0.05 0.46
CA GLY A 63 -7.77 -0.12 1.46
C GLY A 63 -7.36 -1.59 1.63
N VAL A 64 -8.33 -2.51 1.69
CA VAL A 64 -8.07 -3.97 1.76
C VAL A 64 -7.36 -4.48 0.51
N LEU A 65 -7.79 -4.03 -0.68
CA LEU A 65 -7.18 -4.41 -1.96
C LEU A 65 -5.71 -3.96 -2.05
N THR A 66 -5.44 -2.72 -1.61
CA THR A 66 -4.08 -2.16 -1.55
C THR A 66 -3.19 -2.96 -0.60
N THR A 67 -3.70 -3.27 0.58
CA THR A 67 -2.99 -4.06 1.60
C THR A 67 -2.66 -5.45 1.06
N THR A 68 -3.63 -6.09 0.41
CA THR A 68 -3.44 -7.40 -0.23
C THR A 68 -2.39 -7.33 -1.34
N SER A 69 -2.41 -6.29 -2.19
CA SER A 69 -1.42 -6.09 -3.25
C SER A 69 0.00 -5.89 -2.70
N LEU A 70 0.15 -5.17 -1.59
CA LEU A 70 1.43 -5.02 -0.90
C LEU A 70 1.92 -6.35 -0.30
N VAL A 71 1.02 -7.15 0.30
CA VAL A 71 1.34 -8.50 0.77
C VAL A 71 1.77 -9.39 -0.40
N LEU A 72 1.03 -9.39 -1.52
CA LEU A 72 1.41 -10.11 -2.74
C LEU A 72 2.79 -9.70 -3.25
N THR A 73 3.14 -8.42 -3.11
CA THR A 73 4.46 -7.90 -3.47
C THR A 73 5.56 -8.42 -2.53
N LEU A 74 5.29 -8.44 -1.22
CA LEU A 74 6.22 -9.00 -0.23
C LEU A 74 6.45 -10.50 -0.40
N VAL A 75 5.40 -11.28 -0.67
CA VAL A 75 5.51 -12.72 -0.93
C VAL A 75 5.96 -13.04 -2.35
N ARG A 76 6.18 -12.01 -3.19
CA ARG A 76 6.70 -12.10 -4.55
C ARG A 76 5.80 -12.88 -5.50
N HIS A 77 4.50 -12.66 -5.40
CA HIS A 77 3.52 -13.30 -6.28
C HIS A 77 3.61 -12.78 -7.72
N ARG A 78 3.37 -13.64 -8.71
CA ARG A 78 3.40 -13.27 -10.15
C ARG A 78 2.45 -12.12 -10.53
N TYR A 79 1.38 -11.94 -9.75
CA TYR A 79 0.39 -10.88 -9.96
C TYR A 79 0.60 -9.64 -9.09
N ALA A 80 1.70 -9.53 -8.35
CA ALA A 80 1.97 -8.37 -7.48
C ALA A 80 1.93 -7.05 -8.26
N ARG A 81 2.68 -6.97 -9.37
CA ARG A 81 2.75 -5.79 -10.24
C ARG A 81 1.39 -5.37 -10.83
N PRO A 82 0.65 -6.24 -11.54
CA PRO A 82 -0.66 -5.85 -12.06
C PRO A 82 -1.63 -5.50 -10.93
N SER A 83 -1.59 -6.20 -9.79
CA SER A 83 -2.47 -5.88 -8.65
C SER A 83 -2.20 -4.48 -8.06
N LEU A 84 -0.93 -4.07 -7.96
CA LEU A 84 -0.56 -2.72 -7.51
C LEU A 84 -1.09 -1.64 -8.47
N LEU A 85 -0.92 -1.84 -9.78
CA LEU A 85 -1.38 -0.87 -10.78
C LEU A 85 -2.91 -0.75 -10.78
N ILE A 86 -3.63 -1.88 -10.72
CA ILE A 86 -5.09 -1.88 -10.65
C ILE A 86 -5.57 -1.17 -9.38
N SER A 87 -4.97 -1.49 -8.23
CA SER A 87 -5.32 -0.83 -6.96
C SER A 87 -5.08 0.67 -7.02
N ALA A 88 -3.93 1.10 -7.56
CA ALA A 88 -3.58 2.50 -7.70
C ALA A 88 -4.54 3.26 -8.63
N ALA A 89 -4.91 2.67 -9.77
CA ALA A 89 -5.86 3.25 -10.71
C ALA A 89 -7.26 3.41 -10.08
N LEU A 90 -7.73 2.38 -9.36
CA LEU A 90 -9.02 2.42 -8.68
C LEU A 90 -9.03 3.47 -7.56
N ILE A 91 -7.96 3.58 -6.77
CA ILE A 91 -7.83 4.63 -5.75
C ILE A 91 -7.83 6.01 -6.40
N LEU A 92 -7.02 6.23 -7.44
CA LEU A 92 -6.98 7.52 -8.13
C LEU A 92 -8.34 7.92 -8.68
N LEU A 93 -9.04 7.01 -9.36
CA LEU A 93 -10.37 7.28 -9.91
C LEU A 93 -11.36 7.62 -8.79
N PHE A 94 -11.36 6.84 -7.71
CA PHE A 94 -12.26 7.03 -6.59
C PHE A 94 -12.00 8.32 -5.81
N GLU A 95 -10.73 8.60 -5.49
CA GLU A 95 -10.34 9.83 -4.79
C GLU A 95 -10.58 11.07 -5.67
N THR A 96 -10.35 10.98 -6.99
CA THR A 96 -10.70 12.06 -7.93
C THR A 96 -12.20 12.32 -7.95
N PHE A 97 -13.02 11.26 -7.91
CA PHE A 97 -14.48 11.41 -7.89
C PHE A 97 -14.99 12.01 -6.57
N LEU A 98 -14.42 11.60 -5.43
CA LEU A 98 -14.85 12.09 -4.11
C LEU A 98 -14.30 13.47 -3.76
N PHE A 99 -13.02 13.72 -4.02
CA PHE A 99 -12.29 14.89 -3.52
C PHE A 99 -11.88 15.86 -4.62
N GLY A 100 -12.17 15.53 -5.88
CA GLY A 100 -11.73 16.29 -7.04
C GLY A 100 -10.25 16.10 -7.37
N VAL A 101 -9.80 16.78 -8.42
CA VAL A 101 -8.38 16.76 -8.82
C VAL A 101 -7.58 17.68 -7.88
N GLY A 102 -6.51 17.16 -7.28
CA GLY A 102 -5.63 17.96 -6.44
C GLY A 102 -4.29 17.31 -6.15
N PHE A 103 -3.36 18.08 -5.57
CA PHE A 103 -2.00 17.61 -5.22
C PHE A 103 -2.02 16.40 -4.28
N HIS A 104 -3.09 16.27 -3.48
CA HIS A 104 -3.30 15.13 -2.60
C HIS A 104 -3.27 13.78 -3.35
N LEU A 105 -3.65 13.75 -4.64
CA LEU A 105 -3.64 12.55 -5.49
C LEU A 105 -2.22 12.09 -5.83
N ALA A 106 -1.22 12.97 -5.79
CA ALA A 106 0.17 12.64 -6.12
C ALA A 106 0.76 11.56 -5.20
N ARG A 107 0.19 11.37 -4.00
CA ARG A 107 0.59 10.30 -3.08
C ARG A 107 0.42 8.91 -3.69
N VAL A 108 -0.59 8.71 -4.54
CA VAL A 108 -0.90 7.41 -5.13
C VAL A 108 0.16 6.98 -6.15
N PRO A 109 0.51 7.78 -7.19
CA PRO A 109 1.59 7.41 -8.10
C PRO A 109 2.96 7.35 -7.41
N ILE A 110 3.24 8.19 -6.41
CA ILE A 110 4.50 8.12 -5.64
C ILE A 110 4.59 6.79 -4.88
N ALA A 111 3.56 6.43 -4.10
CA ALA A 111 3.53 5.16 -3.37
C ALA A 111 3.60 3.95 -4.31
N THR A 112 2.90 4.03 -5.45
CA THR A 112 2.91 2.98 -6.47
C THR A 112 4.29 2.84 -7.12
N ALA A 113 4.97 3.94 -7.44
CA ALA A 113 6.32 3.94 -7.99
C ALA A 113 7.33 3.35 -7.00
N LEU A 114 7.22 3.70 -5.72
CA LEU A 114 8.04 3.12 -4.64
C LEU A 114 7.80 1.61 -4.50
N ALA A 115 6.54 1.18 -4.48
CA ALA A 115 6.19 -0.24 -4.41
C ALA A 115 6.66 -1.01 -5.65
N TRP A 116 6.54 -0.42 -6.84
CA TRP A 116 7.00 -0.98 -8.10
C TRP A 116 8.51 -1.13 -8.16
N TRP A 117 9.24 -0.08 -7.75
CA TRP A 117 10.69 -0.13 -7.61
C TRP A 117 11.12 -1.20 -6.61
N ALA A 118 10.49 -1.27 -5.44
CA ALA A 118 10.81 -2.29 -4.46
C ALA A 118 10.53 -3.71 -5.00
N SER A 119 9.44 -3.89 -5.75
CA SER A 119 9.11 -5.14 -6.44
C SER A 119 10.15 -5.54 -7.49
N SER A 120 10.80 -4.60 -8.17
CA SER A 120 11.83 -4.90 -9.17
C SER A 120 13.21 -5.15 -8.57
N VAL A 121 13.49 -4.61 -7.39
CA VAL A 121 14.74 -4.84 -6.65
C VAL A 121 14.77 -6.19 -5.95
N LEU A 122 13.61 -6.72 -5.55
CA LEU A 122 13.53 -8.03 -4.91
C LEU A 122 13.72 -9.16 -5.93
N PRO A 123 14.66 -10.09 -5.71
CA PRO A 123 14.86 -11.21 -6.63
C PRO A 123 13.62 -12.13 -6.66
N PRO A 124 13.25 -12.70 -7.83
CA PRO A 124 12.17 -13.68 -7.91
C PRO A 124 12.44 -14.86 -6.98
N ARG A 125 11.39 -15.53 -6.47
CA ARG A 125 11.59 -16.78 -5.70
C ARG A 125 12.19 -17.84 -6.64
N PRO A 126 13.18 -18.62 -6.17
CA PRO A 126 13.62 -19.84 -6.86
C PRO A 126 12.50 -20.88 -6.92
#